data_AF-S0ANF2-F1
#
_entry.id   AF-S0ANF2-F1
#
_cell.length_a   1.000
_cell.length_b   1.000
_cell.length_c   1.000
_cell.angle_alpha   90.00
_cell.angle_beta   90.00
_cell.angle_gamma   90.00
#
_symmetry.space_group_name_H-M   'P 1'
#
loop_
_entity.id
_entity.type
_entity.pdbx_description
1 polymer ?
#
loop_
_entity_poly.entity_id
_entity_poly.type
_entity_poly.pdbx_seq_one_letter_code
_entity_poly.pdbx_strand_id
1 'polypeptide(L)'
;MKNNILRIFGDRGYDSKYIYNMFGYNAVIPPRKNASTKSRGSYARAKIVRFIKKNSMEQWKENNSYSKRWIVEIYFSGLKRVMTEIIKAKKIEYIIQELALKVVNYNIMRGMTHAY
;
A
#
# COMPACT_ATOMS: atom_id res chain seq x y z
N MET A 1 9.67 -14.09 -0.16
CA MET A 1 9.07 -12.75 -0.37
C MET A 1 8.99 -11.90 0.90
N LYS A 2 8.53 -12.42 2.06
CA LYS A 2 8.35 -11.60 3.29
C LYS A 2 9.60 -10.84 3.76
N ASN A 3 10.80 -11.38 3.56
CA ASN A 3 12.03 -10.81 4.12
C ASN A 3 12.67 -9.67 3.30
N ASN A 4 12.13 -9.32 2.12
CA ASN A 4 12.68 -8.25 1.28
C ASN A 4 11.79 -7.00 1.21
N ILE A 5 10.68 -6.95 1.95
CA ILE A 5 9.77 -5.80 1.97
C ILE A 5 10.16 -4.88 3.13
N LEU A 6 10.83 -3.76 2.80
CA LEU A 6 11.31 -2.80 3.78
C LEU A 6 10.18 -2.05 4.48
N ARG A 7 9.17 -1.60 3.72
CA ARG A 7 8.00 -0.85 4.22
C ARG A 7 6.79 -1.08 3.35
N ILE A 8 5.61 -1.07 3.97
CA ILE A 8 4.32 -1.09 3.29
C ILE A 8 3.56 0.19 3.61
N PHE A 9 3.08 0.86 2.56
CA PHE A 9 2.24 2.04 2.65
C PHE A 9 0.81 1.66 2.29
N GLY A 10 -0.16 2.24 2.98
CA GLY A 10 -1.56 1.99 2.68
C GLY A 10 -2.48 2.99 3.34
N ASP A 11 -3.69 3.11 2.78
CA ASP A 11 -4.70 4.01 3.30
C ASP A 11 -5.30 3.50 4.62
N ARG A 12 -5.98 4.40 5.34
CA ARG A 12 -6.66 4.11 6.62
C ARG A 12 -7.61 2.91 6.54
N GLY A 13 -8.18 2.62 5.37
CA GLY A 13 -9.01 1.42 5.14
C GLY A 13 -8.30 0.10 5.45
N TYR A 14 -6.97 0.07 5.27
CA TYR A 14 -6.11 -1.07 5.55
C TYR A 14 -5.63 -1.14 7.01
N ASP A 15 -6.13 -0.28 7.91
CA ASP A 15 -5.85 -0.39 9.34
C ASP A 15 -6.41 -1.71 9.90
N SER A 16 -5.54 -2.72 9.97
CA SER A 16 -5.87 -4.04 10.49
C SER A 16 -4.74 -4.59 11.36
N LYS A 17 -5.10 -5.23 12.48
CA LYS A 17 -4.13 -5.85 13.40
C LYS A 17 -3.23 -6.86 12.69
N TYR A 18 -3.79 -7.60 11.75
CA TYR A 18 -3.07 -8.60 10.95
C TYR A 18 -1.89 -7.97 10.21
N ILE A 19 -2.09 -6.85 9.51
CA ILE A 19 -1.02 -6.17 8.78
C ILE A 19 0.06 -5.66 9.73
N TYR A 20 -0.30 -5.01 10.85
CA TYR A 20 0.70 -4.57 11.84
C TYR A 20 1.42 -5.72 12.53
N ASN A 21 0.79 -6.88 12.70
CA ASN A 21 1.46 -8.06 13.25
C ASN A 21 2.43 -8.69 12.25
N MET A 22 2.10 -8.62 10.96
CA MET A 22 2.94 -9.14 9.90
C MET A 22 4.15 -8.26 9.60
N PHE A 23 3.97 -6.93 9.60
CA PHE A 23 4.99 -5.98 9.18
C PHE A 23 5.51 -5.08 10.32
N GLY A 24 4.96 -5.19 11.53
CA GLY A 24 5.39 -4.40 12.67
C GLY A 24 5.27 -2.89 12.41
N TYR A 25 6.37 -2.17 12.68
CA TYR A 25 6.48 -0.72 12.42
C TYR A 25 6.71 -0.37 10.96
N ASN A 26 6.98 -1.37 10.10
CA ASN A 26 7.10 -1.16 8.66
C ASN A 26 5.74 -1.00 7.98
N ALA A 27 4.63 -1.26 8.70
CA ALA A 27 3.28 -0.90 8.29
C ALA A 27 3.01 0.60 8.49
N VAL A 28 3.30 1.37 7.44
CA VAL A 28 3.00 2.80 7.38
C VAL A 28 1.57 3.01 6.89
N ILE A 29 0.63 2.65 7.77
CA ILE A 29 -0.82 2.80 7.56
C ILE A 29 -1.38 3.65 8.70
N PRO A 30 -2.15 4.71 8.44
CA PRO A 30 -2.73 5.54 9.48
C PRO A 30 -3.87 4.78 10.19
N PRO A 31 -3.84 4.67 11.54
CA PRO A 31 -4.94 4.06 12.27
C PRO A 31 -6.27 4.81 12.10
N ARG A 32 -7.38 4.10 12.31
CA ARG A 32 -8.73 4.68 12.37
C ARG A 32 -8.84 5.71 13.50
N LYS A 33 -9.71 6.71 13.33
CA LYS A 33 -9.92 7.82 14.29
C LYS A 33 -10.16 7.31 15.72
N ASN A 34 -10.96 6.26 15.88
CA ASN A 34 -11.31 5.67 17.18
C ASN A 34 -10.46 4.43 17.52
N ALA A 35 -9.24 4.34 17.00
CA ALA A 35 -8.36 3.21 17.27
C ALA A 35 -8.04 3.10 18.77
N SER A 36 -8.14 1.86 19.29
CA SER A 36 -7.80 1.57 20.69
C SER A 36 -6.30 1.73 20.95
N THR A 37 -5.97 2.32 22.10
CA THR A 37 -4.60 2.37 22.64
C THR A 37 -4.19 1.08 23.35
N LYS A 38 -5.12 0.13 23.56
CA LYS A 38 -4.83 -1.14 24.20
C LYS A 38 -4.20 -2.10 23.19
N SER A 39 -3.19 -2.85 23.61
CA SER A 39 -2.48 -3.83 22.77
C SER A 39 -3.26 -5.12 22.52
N ARG A 40 -4.60 -5.06 22.41
CA ARG A 40 -5.50 -6.23 22.24
C ARG A 40 -5.31 -6.87 20.87
N GLY A 41 -4.24 -7.66 20.70
CA GLY A 41 -3.90 -8.41 19.50
C GLY A 41 -2.96 -7.71 18.52
N SER A 42 -2.45 -6.50 18.82
CA SER A 42 -1.32 -5.92 18.07
C SER A 42 -0.60 -4.83 18.87
N TYR A 43 0.63 -5.12 19.28
CA TYR A 43 1.46 -4.18 20.04
C TYR A 43 1.95 -3.02 19.16
N ALA A 44 2.42 -3.31 17.94
CA ALA A 44 2.91 -2.30 17.00
C ALA A 44 1.85 -1.24 16.70
N ARG A 45 0.63 -1.69 16.36
CA ARG A 45 -0.53 -0.81 16.15
C ARG A 45 -0.82 0.06 17.37
N ALA A 46 -0.89 -0.54 18.56
CA ALA A 46 -1.20 0.21 19.78
C ALA A 46 -0.14 1.27 20.11
N LYS A 47 1.14 1.00 19.86
CA LYS A 47 2.22 1.98 20.03
C LYS A 47 2.08 3.16 19.08
N ILE A 48 1.73 2.91 17.80
CA ILE A 48 1.45 3.97 16.82
C ILE A 48 0.26 4.81 17.28
N VAL A 49 -0.84 4.19 17.71
CA VAL A 49 -2.02 4.91 18.21
C VAL A 49 -1.69 5.78 19.41
N ARG A 50 -0.89 5.28 20.36
CA ARG A 50 -0.42 6.08 21.51
C ARG A 50 0.46 7.24 21.08
N PHE A 51 1.36 7.03 20.13
CA PHE A 51 2.21 8.09 19.59
C PHE A 51 1.36 9.21 18.97
N ILE A 52 0.39 8.85 18.12
CA ILE A 52 -0.50 9.81 17.44
C ILE A 52 -1.34 10.59 18.46
N LYS A 53 -1.84 9.93 19.52
CA LYS A 53 -2.61 10.62 20.58
C LYS A 53 -1.76 11.57 21.42
N LYS A 54 -0.48 11.25 21.65
CA LYS A 54 0.43 12.10 22.42
C LYS A 54 0.92 13.30 21.59
N ASN A 55 1.08 13.10 20.30
CA ASN A 55 1.66 14.06 19.37
C ASN A 55 0.58 14.51 18.38
N SER A 56 0.67 14.08 17.12
CA SER A 56 -0.38 14.28 16.13
C SER A 56 -0.33 13.20 15.04
N MET A 57 -1.37 13.15 14.20
CA MET A 57 -1.40 12.27 13.02
C MET A 57 -0.42 12.75 11.96
N GLU A 58 -0.30 14.07 11.82
CA GLU A 58 0.55 14.78 10.86
C GLU A 58 2.02 14.47 11.16
N GLN A 59 2.43 14.62 12.41
CA GLN A 59 3.80 14.32 12.83
C GLN A 59 4.14 12.84 12.66
N TRP A 60 3.18 11.93 12.91
CA TRP A 60 3.38 10.52 12.63
C TRP A 60 3.57 10.25 11.12
N LYS A 61 2.79 10.90 10.26
CA LYS A 61 2.91 10.77 8.80
C LYS A 61 4.27 11.27 8.29
N GLU A 62 4.73 12.40 8.79
CA GLU A 62 6.04 12.98 8.45
C GLU A 62 7.18 12.05 8.86
N ASN A 63 7.19 11.60 10.12
CA ASN A 63 8.21 10.70 10.66
C ASN A 63 8.32 9.37 9.90
N ASN A 64 7.22 8.92 9.28
CA ASN A 64 7.19 7.66 8.55
C ASN A 64 7.22 7.84 7.02
N SER A 65 7.42 9.07 6.53
CA SER A 65 7.41 9.41 5.10
C SER A 65 6.14 8.93 4.39
N TYR A 66 4.98 9.03 5.05
CA TYR A 66 3.69 8.56 4.50
C TYR A 66 3.34 9.22 3.17
N SER A 67 3.87 10.42 2.89
CA SER A 67 3.74 11.08 1.60
C SER A 67 4.03 10.11 0.46
N LYS A 68 5.09 9.28 0.56
CA LYS A 68 5.53 8.26 -0.44
C LYS A 68 4.45 7.28 -0.89
N ARG A 69 3.30 7.19 -0.22
CA ARG A 69 2.11 6.48 -0.72
C ARG A 69 1.72 6.92 -2.14
N TRP A 70 1.99 8.17 -2.52
CA TRP A 70 1.73 8.71 -3.88
C TRP A 70 2.38 7.88 -5.01
N ILE A 71 3.41 7.08 -4.73
CA ILE A 71 4.08 6.21 -5.72
C ILE A 71 3.09 5.26 -6.40
N VAL A 72 2.07 4.78 -5.68
CA VAL A 72 1.05 3.89 -6.26
C VAL A 72 0.23 4.59 -7.35
N GLU A 73 -0.01 5.89 -7.20
CA GLU A 73 -0.76 6.70 -8.16
C GLU A 73 0.06 6.89 -9.45
N ILE A 74 1.37 7.11 -9.34
CA ILE A 74 2.29 7.13 -10.50
C ILE A 74 2.21 5.80 -11.25
N TYR A 75 2.31 4.68 -10.52
CA TYR A 75 2.29 3.36 -11.11
C TYR A 75 1.00 3.12 -11.91
N PHE A 76 -0.16 3.37 -11.30
CA PHE A 76 -1.45 3.18 -11.98
C PHE A 76 -1.67 4.17 -13.12
N SER A 77 -1.19 5.41 -12.97
CA SER A 77 -1.23 6.41 -14.04
C SER A 77 -0.42 5.95 -15.25
N GLY A 78 0.80 5.45 -15.04
CA GLY A 78 1.64 4.88 -16.09
C GLY A 78 1.04 3.63 -16.72
N LEU A 79 0.53 2.71 -15.91
CA LEU A 79 -0.13 1.48 -16.38
C LEU A 79 -1.28 1.82 -17.34
N LYS A 80 -2.16 2.75 -16.96
CA LYS A 80 -3.32 3.14 -17.77
C LYS A 80 -2.94 3.83 -19.08
N ARG A 81 -1.91 4.69 -19.05
CA ARG A 81 -1.42 5.36 -20.26
C ARG A 81 -0.78 4.38 -21.25
N VAL A 82 0.05 3.45 -20.75
CA VAL A 82 0.80 2.52 -21.60
C VAL A 82 -0.08 1.37 -22.09
N MET A 83 -0.89 0.79 -21.20
CA MET A 83 -1.69 -0.41 -21.53
C MET A 83 -3.12 -0.09 -21.96
N THR A 84 -3.48 1.19 -22.04
CA THR A 84 -4.83 1.74 -22.29
C THR A 84 -5.86 1.39 -21.22
N GLU A 85 -6.84 2.28 -21.03
CA GLU A 85 -7.96 2.06 -20.08
C GLU A 85 -9.07 1.16 -20.63
N ILE A 86 -9.02 0.83 -21.93
CA ILE A 86 -10.08 0.07 -22.61
C ILE A 86 -9.90 -1.41 -22.34
N ILE A 87 -10.95 -2.05 -21.81
CA ILE A 87 -11.04 -3.51 -21.69
C ILE A 87 -11.95 -4.02 -22.81
N LYS A 88 -11.45 -4.94 -23.64
CA LYS A 88 -12.23 -5.49 -24.76
C LYS A 88 -13.08 -6.69 -24.35
N ALA A 89 -12.64 -7.44 -23.35
CA ALA A 89 -13.35 -8.59 -22.84
C ALA A 89 -14.73 -8.21 -22.26
N LYS A 90 -15.73 -9.06 -22.51
CA LYS A 90 -17.10 -8.88 -21.99
C LYS A 90 -17.45 -9.81 -20.84
N LYS A 91 -16.82 -10.99 -20.76
CA LYS A 91 -17.00 -11.95 -19.66
C LYS A 91 -16.05 -11.63 -18.52
N ILE A 92 -16.52 -11.69 -17.28
CA ILE A 92 -15.73 -11.32 -16.09
C ILE A 92 -14.41 -12.08 -15.99
N GLU A 93 -14.42 -13.37 -16.30
CA GLU A 93 -13.22 -14.23 -16.32
C GLU A 93 -12.16 -13.68 -17.28
N TYR A 94 -12.58 -13.29 -18.48
CA TYR A 94 -11.71 -12.73 -19.51
C TYR A 94 -11.29 -11.29 -19.20
N ILE A 95 -12.13 -10.51 -18.51
CA ILE A 95 -11.76 -9.17 -18.00
C ILE A 95 -10.61 -9.29 -17.00
N ILE A 96 -10.70 -10.25 -16.07
CA ILE A 96 -9.65 -10.52 -15.09
C ILE A 96 -8.35 -10.94 -15.78
N GLN A 97 -8.43 -11.83 -16.78
CA GLN A 97 -7.28 -12.26 -17.56
C GLN A 97 -6.64 -11.11 -18.35
N GLU A 98 -7.45 -10.29 -19.02
CA GLU A 98 -6.97 -9.12 -19.78
C GLU A 98 -6.27 -8.13 -18.84
N LEU A 99 -6.86 -7.83 -17.68
CA LEU A 99 -6.25 -6.94 -16.69
C LEU A 99 -4.93 -7.50 -16.14
N ALA A 100 -4.89 -8.79 -15.82
CA ALA A 100 -3.68 -9.46 -15.34
C ALA A 100 -2.55 -9.38 -16.39
N LEU A 101 -2.88 -9.64 -17.67
CA LEU A 101 -1.93 -9.55 -18.76
C LEU A 101 -1.39 -8.13 -18.93
N LYS A 102 -2.26 -7.11 -18.84
CA LYS A 102 -1.84 -5.70 -18.86
C LYS A 102 -0.87 -5.36 -17.73
N VAL A 103 -1.16 -5.80 -16.51
CA VAL A 103 -0.29 -5.57 -15.35
C VAL A 103 1.07 -6.27 -15.50
N VAL A 104 1.08 -7.53 -15.92
CA VAL A 104 2.32 -8.30 -16.10
C VAL A 104 3.21 -7.67 -17.17
N ASN A 105 2.64 -7.38 -18.34
CA ASN A 105 3.38 -6.77 -19.44
C ASN A 105 3.93 -5.39 -19.06
N TYR A 106 3.16 -4.56 -18.36
CA TYR A 106 3.65 -3.27 -17.86
C TYR A 106 4.82 -3.42 -16.88
N ASN A 107 4.78 -4.41 -15.99
CA ASN A 107 5.88 -4.69 -15.07
C ASN A 107 7.15 -5.16 -15.79
N ILE A 108 7.01 -5.99 -16.83
CA ILE A 108 8.14 -6.42 -17.67
C ILE A 108 8.76 -5.20 -18.36
N MET A 109 7.94 -4.36 -19.00
CA MET A 109 8.42 -3.14 -19.68
C MET A 109 9.17 -2.22 -18.72
N ARG A 110 8.60 -1.95 -17.53
CA ARG A 110 9.26 -1.15 -16.49
C ARG A 110 10.59 -1.75 -16.03
N GLY A 111 10.66 -3.07 -15.90
CA GLY A 111 11.90 -3.77 -15.54
C GLY A 111 13.00 -3.61 -16.59
N MET A 112 12.66 -3.64 -17.88
CA MET A 112 13.61 -3.43 -18.97
C MET A 112 14.13 -1.99 -19.02
N THR A 113 13.30 -0.99 -18.70
CA THR A 113 13.72 0.42 -18.68
C THR A 113 14.71 0.74 -17.57
N HIS A 114 14.71 -0.02 -16.46
CA HIS A 114 15.67 0.14 -15.37
C HIS A 114 17.02 -0.57 -15.62
N ALA A 115 17.15 -1.31 -16.73
CA ALA A 115 18.34 -2.09 -17.07
C ALA A 115 19.32 -1.34 -17.99
N TYR A 116 19.08 -0.06 -18.28
CA TYR A 116 19.95 0.84 -19.02
C TYR A 116 20.25 2.10 -18.20
#